data_AF-A0A9W5TL15-F1
#
_entry.id   AF-A0A9W5TL15-F1
#
_cell.length_a   1.000
_cell.length_b   1.000
_cell.length_c   1.000
_cell.angle_alpha   90.00
_cell.angle_beta   90.00
_cell.angle_gamma   90.00
#
_symmetry.space_group_name_H-M   'P 1'
#
loop_
_entity.id
_entity.type
_entity.pdbx_description
1 polymer ?
#
loop_
_entity_poly.entity_id
_entity_poly.type
_entity_poly.pdbx_seq_one_letter_code
_entity_poly.pdbx_strand_id
1 'polypeptide(L)'
;MSLVLATSVVGAAAVLAWRWRGRTIPLCVLAVATVPALFLVVVITGEVAADLALRAATITVATVVLSVLTALLWTKGLPQLVSRSDRSGVAVVCAALSAMYVAVAVFLLVAADDTASVADAEILVDRDQFVASRDAPARQAGVLLQGTLRGPTGSPVVATHGCVTVGTHRLLLPGGRFPDRYLVDFPGGPPVVVAGISSGSQAWGWPAGGTGNCVLRTGDRVVVWGHLRGGMGGGATSYTGLADVRIVAAGDADTFLDRFRPAAERTGRMVVVLAGVNGALAVAVAVAGVHTCRRLTRTGTDDPPRITWRSGPR
;
A
#
# COMPACT_ATOMS: atom_id res chain seq x y z
N MET A 1 -2.80 -19.09 10.25
CA MET A 1 -2.24 -18.62 11.54
C MET A 1 -2.17 -17.10 11.62
N SER A 2 -1.58 -16.42 10.64
CA SER A 2 -1.42 -14.95 10.62
C SER A 2 -2.74 -14.18 10.74
N LEU A 3 -3.76 -14.53 9.95
CA LEU A 3 -5.09 -13.89 10.01
C LEU A 3 -5.74 -13.99 11.40
N VAL A 4 -5.63 -15.15 12.06
CA VAL A 4 -6.20 -15.35 13.41
C VAL A 4 -5.55 -14.41 14.41
N LEU A 5 -4.21 -14.28 14.36
CA LEU A 5 -3.45 -13.34 15.19
C LEU A 5 -3.80 -11.88 14.87
N ALA A 6 -3.97 -11.52 13.60
CA ALA A 6 -4.38 -10.17 13.23
C ALA A 6 -5.78 -9.85 13.77
N THR A 7 -6.74 -10.77 13.61
CA THR A 7 -8.10 -10.60 14.15
C THR A 7 -8.14 -10.54 15.67
N SER A 8 -7.26 -11.27 16.37
CA SER A 8 -7.19 -11.20 17.83
C SER A 8 -6.62 -9.88 18.31
N VAL A 9 -5.61 -9.32 17.62
CA VAL A 9 -5.09 -7.96 17.89
C VAL A 9 -6.19 -6.92 17.70
N VAL A 10 -6.95 -6.99 16.59
CA VAL A 10 -8.09 -6.10 16.34
C VAL A 10 -9.17 -6.25 17.42
N GLY A 11 -9.52 -7.48 17.79
CA GLY A 11 -10.50 -7.75 18.84
C GLY A 11 -10.07 -7.22 20.21
N ALA A 12 -8.82 -7.44 20.60
CA ALA A 12 -8.26 -6.92 21.84
C ALA A 12 -8.26 -5.39 21.84
N ALA A 13 -7.87 -4.76 20.73
CA ALA A 13 -7.93 -3.31 20.59
C ALA A 13 -9.38 -2.78 20.72
N ALA A 14 -10.36 -3.44 20.09
CA ALA A 14 -11.76 -3.06 20.23
C ALA A 14 -12.26 -3.15 21.69
N VAL A 15 -11.91 -4.23 22.40
CA VAL A 15 -12.25 -4.41 23.83
C VAL A 15 -11.60 -3.34 24.70
N LEU A 16 -10.32 -3.03 24.48
CA LEU A 16 -9.61 -1.98 25.20
C LEU A 16 -10.20 -0.59 24.91
N ALA A 17 -10.53 -0.30 23.65
CA ALA A 17 -11.19 0.93 23.26
C ALA A 17 -12.54 1.11 23.96
N TRP A 18 -13.34 0.03 24.03
CA TRP A 18 -14.60 0.05 24.75
C TRP A 18 -14.41 0.31 26.25
N ARG A 19 -13.44 -0.39 26.88
CA ARG A 19 -13.12 -0.22 28.31
C ARG A 19 -12.61 1.18 28.63
N TRP A 20 -11.89 1.81 27.70
CA TRP A 20 -11.29 3.13 27.87
C TRP A 20 -12.04 4.26 27.18
N ARG A 21 -13.32 4.05 26.81
CA ARG A 21 -14.15 5.01 26.06
C ARG A 21 -14.21 6.44 26.63
N GLY A 22 -13.92 6.63 27.92
CA GLY A 22 -13.88 7.94 28.57
C GLY A 22 -12.48 8.55 28.74
N ARG A 23 -11.41 7.86 28.34
CA ARG A 23 -10.02 8.26 28.59
C ARG A 23 -9.30 8.52 27.26
N THR A 24 -8.91 9.77 27.02
CA THR A 24 -8.33 10.21 25.74
C THR A 24 -6.95 9.64 25.48
N ILE A 25 -6.02 9.77 26.44
CA ILE A 25 -4.64 9.30 26.31
C ILE A 25 -4.56 7.80 25.94
N PRO A 26 -5.22 6.87 26.64
CA PRO A 26 -5.12 5.45 26.31
C PRO A 26 -5.75 5.10 24.95
N LEU A 27 -6.77 5.84 24.49
CA LEU A 27 -7.30 5.66 23.13
C LEU A 27 -6.31 6.11 22.06
N CYS A 28 -5.62 7.24 22.27
CA CYS A 28 -4.57 7.70 21.35
C CYS A 28 -3.39 6.72 21.32
N VAL A 29 -2.93 6.24 22.48
CA VAL A 29 -1.85 5.24 22.56
C VAL A 29 -2.26 3.96 21.86
N LEU A 30 -3.50 3.50 22.05
CA LEU A 30 -4.03 2.32 21.38
C LEU A 30 -4.05 2.50 19.85
N ALA A 31 -4.52 3.64 19.35
CA ALA A 31 -4.53 3.94 17.92
C ALA A 31 -3.12 3.88 17.31
N VAL A 32 -2.13 4.44 18.00
CA VAL A 32 -0.73 4.43 17.56
C VAL A 32 -0.11 3.03 17.64
N ALA A 33 -0.44 2.24 18.66
CA ALA A 33 0.17 0.93 18.90
C ALA A 33 -0.44 -0.21 18.04
N THR A 34 -1.70 -0.09 17.62
CA THR A 34 -2.40 -1.18 16.91
C THR A 34 -1.82 -1.42 15.52
N VAL A 35 -1.44 -0.35 14.80
CA VAL A 35 -0.83 -0.44 13.46
C VAL A 35 0.51 -1.20 13.47
N PRO A 36 1.52 -0.81 14.25
CA PRO A 36 2.78 -1.55 14.31
C PRO A 36 2.61 -2.98 14.83
N ALA A 37 1.68 -3.23 15.75
CA ALA A 37 1.37 -4.59 16.20
C ALA A 37 0.84 -5.48 15.05
N LEU A 38 -0.04 -4.95 14.19
CA LEU A 38 -0.54 -5.67 13.02
C LEU A 38 0.59 -5.94 12.01
N PHE A 39 1.45 -4.96 11.72
CA PHE A 39 2.61 -5.16 10.86
C PHE A 39 3.58 -6.21 11.42
N LEU A 40 3.82 -6.20 12.73
CA LEU A 40 4.68 -7.16 13.41
C LEU A 40 4.14 -8.60 13.27
N VAL A 41 2.82 -8.81 13.36
CA VAL A 41 2.18 -10.11 13.10
C VAL A 41 2.49 -10.60 11.68
N VAL A 42 2.44 -9.72 10.68
CA VAL A 42 2.75 -10.10 9.28
C VAL A 42 4.21 -10.52 9.15
N VAL A 43 5.14 -9.71 9.67
CA VAL A 43 6.58 -9.95 9.57
C VAL A 43 7.00 -11.24 10.28
N ILE A 44 6.42 -11.56 11.44
CA ILE A 44 6.79 -12.76 12.20
C ILE A 44 6.21 -14.05 11.58
N THR A 45 5.13 -13.95 10.80
CA THR A 45 4.41 -15.14 10.29
C THR A 45 4.86 -15.61 8.91
N GLY A 46 5.81 -14.93 8.27
CA GLY A 46 6.46 -15.42 7.05
C GLY A 46 7.01 -14.30 6.15
N GLU A 47 7.45 -14.66 4.95
CA GLU A 47 7.87 -13.70 3.93
C GLU A 47 6.73 -12.76 3.52
N VAL A 48 7.10 -11.51 3.21
CA VAL A 48 6.19 -10.38 2.98
C VAL A 48 6.57 -9.71 1.68
N ALA A 49 5.58 -9.32 0.88
CA ALA A 49 5.79 -8.42 -0.25
C ALA A 49 6.13 -7.00 0.29
N ALA A 50 7.42 -6.67 0.34
CA ALA A 50 7.92 -5.46 1.01
C ALA A 50 7.38 -4.17 0.39
N ASP A 51 7.22 -4.10 -0.93
CA ASP A 51 6.62 -2.94 -1.61
C ASP A 51 5.18 -2.70 -1.15
N LEU A 52 4.34 -3.75 -1.13
CA LEU A 52 2.96 -3.66 -0.66
C LEU A 52 2.90 -3.27 0.82
N ALA A 53 3.74 -3.89 1.66
CA ALA A 53 3.78 -3.57 3.09
C ALA A 53 4.17 -2.10 3.33
N LEU A 54 5.15 -1.57 2.59
CA LEU A 54 5.57 -0.18 2.69
C LEU A 54 4.46 0.78 2.24
N ARG A 55 3.81 0.50 1.11
CA ARG A 55 2.66 1.30 0.62
C ARG A 55 1.48 1.27 1.60
N ALA A 56 1.15 0.10 2.14
CA ALA A 56 0.14 0.00 3.17
C ALA A 56 0.52 0.80 4.42
N ALA A 57 1.79 0.72 4.84
CA ALA A 57 2.28 1.46 6.00
C ALA A 57 2.13 2.97 5.81
N THR A 58 2.53 3.52 4.65
CA THR A 58 2.39 4.95 4.35
C THR A 58 0.92 5.38 4.32
N ILE A 59 0.04 4.59 3.73
CA ILE A 59 -1.42 4.86 3.73
C ILE A 59 -1.97 4.85 5.18
N THR A 60 -1.55 3.90 6.01
CA THR A 60 -2.04 3.79 7.40
C THR A 60 -1.59 4.91 8.33
N VAL A 61 -0.59 5.72 7.96
CA VAL A 61 -0.24 6.94 8.72
C VAL A 61 -1.46 7.87 8.80
N ALA A 62 -2.23 7.99 7.70
CA ALA A 62 -3.47 8.75 7.70
C ALA A 62 -4.50 8.16 8.68
N THR A 63 -4.63 6.82 8.74
CA THR A 63 -5.51 6.14 9.72
C THR A 63 -5.13 6.50 11.16
N VAL A 64 -3.84 6.52 11.50
CA VAL A 64 -3.38 6.86 12.86
C VAL A 64 -3.78 8.29 13.21
N VAL A 65 -3.53 9.24 12.32
CA VAL A 65 -3.89 10.66 12.53
C VAL A 65 -5.41 10.81 12.68
N LEU A 66 -6.19 10.20 11.79
CA LEU A 66 -7.66 10.20 11.86
C LEU A 66 -8.15 9.58 13.17
N SER A 67 -7.52 8.50 13.64
CA SER A 67 -7.89 7.80 14.88
C SER A 67 -7.65 8.66 16.12
N VAL A 68 -6.54 9.41 16.15
CA VAL A 68 -6.26 10.38 17.22
C VAL A 68 -7.29 11.52 17.20
N LEU A 69 -7.59 12.09 16.03
CA LEU A 69 -8.61 13.12 15.88
C LEU A 69 -10.00 12.60 16.31
N THR A 70 -10.33 11.37 15.94
CA THR A 70 -11.58 10.71 16.32
C THR A 70 -11.67 10.51 17.83
N ALA A 71 -10.58 10.07 18.47
CA ALA A 71 -10.53 9.92 19.92
C ALA A 71 -10.74 11.26 20.64
N LEU A 72 -10.09 12.33 20.18
CA LEU A 72 -10.26 13.68 20.72
C LEU A 72 -11.69 14.19 20.53
N LEU A 73 -12.26 14.01 19.34
CA LEU A 73 -13.64 14.36 19.05
C LEU A 73 -14.60 13.62 20.00
N TRP A 74 -14.38 12.32 20.22
CA TRP A 74 -15.22 11.49 21.05
C TRP A 74 -15.19 11.88 22.54
N THR A 75 -13.99 12.12 23.09
CA THR A 75 -13.82 12.32 24.54
C THR A 75 -13.92 13.78 24.95
N LYS A 76 -13.59 14.71 24.06
CA LYS A 76 -13.54 16.15 24.38
C LYS A 76 -14.53 16.96 23.56
N GLY A 77 -14.67 16.68 22.26
CA GLY A 77 -15.55 17.44 21.37
C GLY A 77 -17.04 17.20 21.64
N LEU A 78 -17.54 16.01 21.28
CA LEU A 78 -18.96 15.66 21.34
C LEU A 78 -19.60 15.84 22.73
N PRO A 79 -18.94 15.54 23.87
CA PRO A 79 -19.54 15.72 25.19
C PRO A 79 -19.78 17.18 25.56
N GLN A 80 -19.04 18.14 24.99
CA GLN A 80 -19.15 19.57 25.29
C GLN A 80 -20.27 20.27 24.53
N LEU A 81 -20.89 19.59 23.56
CA LEU A 81 -21.96 20.15 22.74
C LEU A 81 -23.28 20.07 23.49
N VAL A 82 -23.89 21.23 23.69
CA VAL A 82 -25.18 21.38 24.40
C VAL A 82 -26.22 22.07 23.52
N SER A 83 -25.80 22.90 22.56
CA SER A 83 -26.71 23.65 21.68
C SER A 83 -27.38 22.77 20.64
N ARG A 84 -28.68 23.00 20.37
CA ARG A 84 -29.41 22.38 19.25
C ARG A 84 -28.83 22.77 17.90
N SER A 85 -28.29 23.98 17.79
CA SER A 85 -27.77 24.54 16.53
C SER A 85 -26.46 23.90 16.07
N ASP A 86 -25.71 23.24 16.97
CA ASP A 86 -24.48 22.50 16.65
C ASP A 86 -24.75 21.20 15.86
N ARG A 87 -26.01 20.75 15.73
CA ARG A 87 -26.37 19.45 15.12
C ARG A 87 -25.87 19.30 13.68
N SER A 88 -25.96 20.35 12.87
CA SER A 88 -25.51 20.32 11.47
C SER A 88 -23.99 20.27 11.40
N GLY A 89 -23.30 21.03 12.27
CA GLY A 89 -21.85 21.00 12.39
C GLY A 89 -21.32 19.60 12.75
N VAL A 90 -21.96 18.93 13.72
CA VAL A 90 -21.61 17.55 14.10
C VAL A 90 -21.84 16.58 12.95
N ALA A 91 -22.99 16.66 12.28
CA ALA A 91 -23.29 15.79 11.13
C ALA A 91 -22.23 15.94 10.03
N VAL A 92 -21.85 17.17 9.69
CA VAL A 92 -20.82 17.46 8.67
C VAL A 92 -19.45 16.93 9.10
N VAL A 93 -19.00 17.21 10.32
CA VAL A 93 -17.67 16.77 10.80
C VAL A 93 -17.60 15.24 10.88
N CYS A 94 -18.62 14.58 11.41
CA CYS A 94 -18.65 13.12 11.47
C CYS A 94 -18.77 12.49 10.07
N ALA A 95 -19.55 13.08 9.16
CA ALA A 95 -19.63 12.60 7.78
C ALA A 95 -18.28 12.75 7.05
N ALA A 96 -17.59 13.88 7.21
CA ALA A 96 -16.28 14.11 6.63
C ALA A 96 -15.23 13.11 7.17
N LEU A 97 -15.17 12.91 8.49
CA LEU A 97 -14.26 11.92 9.08
C LEU A 97 -14.59 10.49 8.62
N SER A 98 -15.87 10.13 8.54
CA SER A 98 -16.31 8.83 8.03
C SER A 98 -15.87 8.63 6.58
N ALA A 99 -16.07 9.64 5.71
CA ALA A 99 -15.64 9.61 4.32
C ALA A 99 -14.11 9.48 4.19
N MET A 100 -13.33 10.15 5.06
CA MET A 100 -11.87 10.00 5.09
C MET A 100 -11.43 8.57 5.43
N TYR A 101 -12.06 7.92 6.42
CA TYR A 101 -11.77 6.51 6.71
C TYR A 101 -12.16 5.58 5.56
N VAL A 102 -13.29 5.83 4.89
CA VAL A 102 -13.68 5.08 3.69
C VAL A 102 -12.65 5.25 2.58
N ALA A 103 -12.17 6.47 2.33
CA ALA A 103 -11.15 6.72 1.33
C ALA A 103 -9.86 5.94 1.62
N VAL A 104 -9.42 5.92 2.88
CA VAL A 104 -8.25 5.12 3.30
C VAL A 104 -8.51 3.62 3.10
N ALA A 105 -9.69 3.11 3.44
CA ALA A 105 -10.06 1.71 3.20
C ALA A 105 -9.99 1.37 1.70
N VAL A 106 -10.51 2.25 0.82
CA VAL A 106 -10.45 2.06 -0.63
C VAL A 106 -9.01 2.06 -1.14
N PHE A 107 -8.15 2.98 -0.69
CA PHE A 107 -6.74 2.98 -1.09
C PHE A 107 -6.00 1.70 -0.68
N LEU A 108 -6.29 1.17 0.51
CA LEU A 108 -5.74 -0.11 0.96
C LEU A 108 -6.25 -1.28 0.11
N LEU A 109 -7.54 -1.30 -0.25
CA LEU A 109 -8.10 -2.32 -1.14
C LEU A 109 -7.48 -2.29 -2.53
N VAL A 110 -7.34 -1.10 -3.12
CA VAL A 110 -6.69 -0.94 -4.43
C VAL A 110 -5.23 -1.41 -4.37
N ALA A 111 -4.49 -1.07 -3.31
CA ALA A 111 -3.11 -1.54 -3.15
C ALA A 111 -3.03 -3.08 -3.04
N ALA A 112 -3.97 -3.71 -2.33
CA ALA A 112 -4.05 -5.16 -2.21
C ALA A 112 -4.41 -5.84 -3.54
N ASP A 113 -5.38 -5.28 -4.27
CA ASP A 113 -5.85 -5.79 -5.56
C ASP A 113 -4.77 -5.70 -6.64
N ASP A 114 -4.11 -4.54 -6.76
CA ASP A 114 -2.95 -4.32 -7.64
C ASP A 114 -1.87 -5.39 -7.44
N THR A 115 -1.70 -5.91 -6.21
CA THR A 115 -0.69 -6.93 -5.90
C THR A 115 -1.20 -8.35 -6.11
N ALA A 116 -2.48 -8.59 -5.89
CA ALA A 116 -3.11 -9.89 -6.14
C ALA A 116 -3.16 -10.21 -7.65
N SER A 117 -3.27 -9.20 -8.51
CA SER A 117 -3.34 -9.36 -9.97
C SER A 117 -2.08 -9.98 -10.59
N VAL A 118 -0.98 -10.10 -9.85
CA VAL A 118 0.23 -10.79 -10.31
C VAL A 118 -0.04 -12.26 -10.68
N ALA A 119 -1.03 -12.90 -10.05
CA ALA A 119 -1.39 -14.28 -10.32
C ALA A 119 -2.05 -14.45 -11.71
N ASP A 120 -2.69 -13.40 -12.21
CA ASP A 120 -3.39 -13.37 -13.50
C ASP A 120 -2.58 -12.65 -14.58
N ALA A 121 -1.34 -12.27 -14.28
CA ALA A 121 -0.50 -11.51 -15.18
C ALA A 121 -0.04 -12.37 -16.36
N GLU A 122 -0.21 -11.85 -17.57
CA GLU A 122 0.28 -12.50 -18.79
C GLU A 122 1.81 -12.54 -18.78
N ILE A 123 2.38 -13.72 -19.05
CA ILE A 123 3.83 -13.92 -19.14
C ILE A 123 4.26 -13.67 -20.57
N LEU A 124 5.09 -12.66 -20.77
CA LEU A 124 5.66 -12.25 -22.05
C LEU A 124 7.09 -12.76 -22.12
N VAL A 125 7.32 -13.78 -22.94
CA VAL A 125 8.64 -14.43 -23.10
C VAL A 125 9.38 -14.01 -24.36
N ASP A 126 8.68 -13.40 -25.31
CA ASP A 126 9.24 -12.90 -26.56
C ASP A 126 8.67 -11.52 -26.95
N ARG A 127 9.28 -10.91 -27.96
CA ARG A 127 8.91 -9.57 -28.41
C ARG A 127 7.57 -9.52 -29.11
N ASP A 128 7.18 -10.57 -29.82
CA ASP A 128 5.93 -10.58 -30.58
C ASP A 128 4.74 -10.63 -29.62
N GLN A 129 4.85 -11.41 -28.55
CA GLN A 129 3.91 -11.41 -27.42
C GLN A 129 3.85 -10.02 -26.76
N PHE A 130 5.00 -9.38 -26.53
CA PHE A 130 5.02 -8.03 -25.95
C PHE A 130 4.31 -7.00 -26.84
N VAL A 131 4.57 -7.03 -28.15
CA VAL A 131 3.93 -6.13 -29.12
C VAL A 131 2.43 -6.41 -29.22
N ALA A 132 2.03 -7.68 -29.28
CA ALA A 132 0.63 -8.09 -29.32
C ALA A 132 -0.14 -7.62 -28.06
N SER A 133 0.43 -7.82 -26.88
CA SER A 133 -0.17 -7.39 -25.61
C SER A 133 -0.24 -5.86 -25.49
N ARG A 134 0.76 -5.12 -26.00
CA ARG A 134 0.76 -3.65 -26.05
C ARG A 134 -0.33 -3.09 -26.97
N ASP A 135 -0.51 -3.68 -28.14
CA ASP A 135 -1.42 -3.21 -29.18
C ASP A 135 -2.85 -3.74 -29.00
N ALA A 136 -3.07 -4.61 -28.01
CA ALA A 136 -4.38 -5.16 -27.69
C ALA A 136 -5.37 -4.05 -27.26
N PRO A 137 -6.63 -4.09 -27.72
CA PRO A 137 -7.65 -3.08 -27.41
C PRO A 137 -8.20 -3.18 -25.97
N ALA A 138 -7.82 -4.21 -25.21
CA ALA A 138 -8.27 -4.42 -23.83
C ALA A 138 -7.44 -3.59 -22.82
N ARG A 139 -7.98 -3.40 -21.60
CA ARG A 139 -7.25 -2.76 -20.49
C ARG A 139 -5.87 -3.41 -20.34
N GLN A 140 -4.83 -2.57 -20.32
CA GLN A 140 -3.44 -2.96 -20.09
C GLN A 140 -3.31 -3.51 -18.67
N ALA A 141 -3.58 -4.80 -18.50
CA ALA A 141 -3.33 -5.53 -17.26
C ALA A 141 -1.82 -5.54 -16.96
N GLY A 142 -1.46 -5.82 -15.71
CA GLY A 142 -0.06 -6.04 -15.35
C GLY A 142 0.49 -7.26 -16.11
N VAL A 143 1.70 -7.13 -16.67
CA VAL A 143 2.37 -8.20 -17.42
C VAL A 143 3.68 -8.60 -16.75
N LEU A 144 4.07 -9.86 -16.92
CA LEU A 144 5.34 -10.41 -16.47
C LEU A 144 6.28 -10.54 -17.67
N LEU A 145 7.30 -9.70 -17.69
CA LEU A 145 8.30 -9.66 -18.74
C LEU A 145 9.50 -10.51 -18.33
N GLN A 146 9.75 -11.62 -19.03
CA GLN A 146 10.90 -12.50 -18.75
C GLN A 146 12.01 -12.32 -19.78
N GLY A 147 13.23 -12.05 -19.33
CA GLY A 147 14.38 -11.90 -20.22
C GLY A 147 15.72 -11.82 -19.51
N THR A 148 16.75 -11.35 -20.22
CA THR A 148 18.08 -11.14 -19.64
C THR A 148 18.44 -9.68 -19.56
N LEU A 149 19.01 -9.25 -18.45
CA LEU A 149 19.39 -7.86 -18.25
C LEU A 149 20.56 -7.43 -19.12
N ARG A 150 20.42 -6.28 -19.76
CA ARG A 150 21.51 -5.59 -20.44
C ARG A 150 21.84 -4.29 -19.72
N GLY A 151 23.03 -4.25 -19.11
CA GLY A 151 23.56 -3.08 -18.44
C GLY A 151 24.12 -2.02 -19.39
N PRO A 152 24.47 -0.84 -18.84
CA PRO A 152 25.19 0.19 -19.58
C PRO A 152 26.54 -0.35 -20.08
N THR A 153 26.95 0.08 -21.27
CA THR A 153 28.23 -0.33 -21.88
C THR A 153 29.39 -0.11 -20.90
N GLY A 154 30.18 -1.16 -20.64
CA GLY A 154 31.33 -1.12 -19.73
C GLY A 154 31.02 -1.32 -18.25
N SER A 155 29.76 -1.47 -17.84
CA SER A 155 29.39 -1.80 -16.45
C SER A 155 28.89 -3.25 -16.33
N PRO A 156 29.54 -4.09 -15.52
CA PRO A 156 29.05 -5.43 -15.23
C PRO A 156 27.86 -5.42 -14.24
N VAL A 157 27.66 -4.32 -13.51
CA VAL A 157 26.57 -4.16 -12.54
C VAL A 157 25.50 -3.24 -13.12
N VAL A 158 24.26 -3.72 -13.13
CA VAL A 158 23.09 -2.96 -13.60
C VAL A 158 22.45 -2.20 -12.44
N ALA A 159 22.20 -2.91 -11.33
CA ALA A 159 21.56 -2.34 -10.16
C ALA A 159 22.09 -2.97 -8.87
N THR A 160 22.10 -2.20 -7.79
CA THR A 160 22.51 -2.68 -6.46
C THR A 160 21.76 -1.95 -5.36
N HIS A 161 21.46 -2.66 -4.27
CA HIS A 161 20.91 -2.07 -3.06
C HIS A 161 21.43 -2.78 -1.81
N GLY A 162 21.39 -2.07 -0.68
CA GLY A 162 21.79 -2.65 0.60
C GLY A 162 20.80 -3.74 1.01
N CYS A 163 21.30 -4.91 1.39
CA CYS A 163 20.48 -5.99 1.90
C CYS A 163 21.20 -6.72 3.04
N VAL A 164 20.50 -6.89 4.17
CA VAL A 164 21.01 -7.58 5.36
C VAL A 164 20.22 -8.86 5.53
N THR A 165 20.90 -9.97 5.80
CA THR A 165 20.22 -11.23 6.11
C THR A 165 20.13 -11.39 7.62
N VAL A 166 18.92 -11.53 8.15
CA VAL A 166 18.64 -11.80 9.58
C VAL A 166 17.85 -13.11 9.65
N GLY A 167 18.48 -14.15 10.19
CA GLY A 167 17.93 -15.51 10.15
C GLY A 167 17.75 -15.99 8.70
N THR A 168 16.53 -16.42 8.35
CA THR A 168 16.16 -16.80 6.97
C THR A 168 15.66 -15.62 6.14
N HIS A 169 15.50 -14.44 6.72
CA HIS A 169 14.89 -13.30 6.06
C HIS A 169 15.94 -12.32 5.56
N ARG A 170 15.70 -11.79 4.36
CA ARG A 170 16.52 -10.71 3.80
C ARG A 170 15.80 -9.38 3.95
N LEU A 171 16.36 -8.53 4.79
CA LEU A 171 15.92 -7.17 5.02
C LEU A 171 16.55 -6.25 3.97
N LEU A 172 15.71 -5.41 3.38
CA LEU A 172 16.09 -4.44 2.36
C LEU A 172 16.43 -3.14 3.09
N LEU A 173 17.61 -2.60 2.85
CA LEU A 173 18.03 -1.32 3.44
C LEU A 173 17.67 -0.17 2.51
N PRO A 174 17.36 1.02 3.05
CA PRO A 174 17.16 2.21 2.25
C PRO A 174 18.46 2.58 1.50
N GLY A 175 18.28 3.17 0.32
CA GLY A 175 19.36 3.48 -0.60
C GLY A 175 19.61 2.38 -1.62
N GLY A 176 20.28 2.74 -2.71
CA GLY A 176 20.57 1.85 -3.82
C GLY A 176 20.96 2.64 -5.05
N ARG A 177 21.68 1.98 -5.94
CA ARG A 177 21.96 2.49 -7.28
C ARG A 177 21.05 1.72 -8.23
N PHE A 178 19.98 2.39 -8.66
CA PHE A 178 19.07 1.91 -9.68
C PHE A 178 19.16 2.82 -10.90
N PRO A 179 19.29 2.28 -12.11
CA PRO A 179 19.24 3.09 -13.31
C PRO A 179 17.79 3.54 -13.55
N ASP A 180 17.60 4.76 -14.05
CA ASP A 180 16.26 5.28 -14.40
C ASP A 180 15.56 4.39 -15.44
N ARG A 181 16.37 3.76 -16.31
CA ARG A 181 15.93 2.82 -17.34
C ARG A 181 17.00 1.78 -17.57
N TYR A 182 16.58 0.56 -17.88
CA TYR A 182 17.47 -0.51 -18.31
C TYR A 182 16.86 -1.28 -19.47
N LEU A 183 17.68 -2.11 -20.10
CA LEU A 183 17.28 -2.91 -21.25
C LEU A 183 17.09 -4.37 -20.82
N VAL A 184 16.00 -4.98 -21.27
CA VAL A 184 15.76 -6.41 -21.14
C VAL A 184 15.83 -7.02 -22.54
N ASP A 185 16.70 -7.99 -22.70
CA ASP A 185 16.87 -8.75 -23.93
C ASP A 185 15.90 -9.94 -23.97
N PHE A 186 15.32 -10.18 -25.15
CA PHE A 186 14.45 -11.31 -25.45
C PHE A 186 15.06 -12.19 -26.52
N PRO A 187 14.69 -13.47 -26.58
CA PRO A 187 14.86 -14.27 -27.78
C PRO A 187 14.16 -13.59 -28.98
N GLY A 188 14.83 -13.52 -30.12
CA GLY A 188 14.20 -13.19 -31.39
C GLY A 188 13.98 -11.70 -31.73
N GLY A 189 14.44 -10.74 -30.91
CA GLY A 189 14.24 -9.32 -31.26
C GLY A 189 15.10 -8.31 -30.51
N PRO A 190 15.02 -7.01 -30.89
CA PRO A 190 15.70 -5.94 -30.16
C PRO A 190 15.17 -5.80 -28.73
N PRO A 191 16.00 -5.31 -27.78
CA PRO A 191 15.62 -5.20 -26.37
C PRO A 191 14.42 -4.30 -26.12
N VAL A 192 13.72 -4.55 -25.01
CA VAL A 192 12.66 -3.68 -24.48
C VAL A 192 13.25 -2.75 -23.43
N VAL A 193 12.84 -1.48 -23.49
CA VAL A 193 13.21 -0.48 -22.49
C VAL A 193 12.28 -0.62 -21.28
N VAL A 194 12.86 -0.82 -20.10
CA VAL A 194 12.11 -1.02 -18.87
C VAL A 194 12.44 0.11 -17.90
N ALA A 195 11.41 0.64 -17.24
CA ALA A 195 11.60 1.66 -16.21
C ALA A 195 12.36 1.08 -15.00
N GLY A 196 13.25 1.89 -14.43
CA GLY A 196 13.93 1.58 -13.18
C GLY A 196 12.97 1.38 -12.01
N ILE A 197 13.46 0.72 -10.96
CA ILE A 197 12.80 0.74 -9.65
C ILE A 197 13.34 1.90 -8.82
N SER A 198 12.49 2.48 -7.99
CA SER A 198 12.85 3.61 -7.12
C SER A 198 13.27 3.19 -5.71
N SER A 199 13.02 1.92 -5.36
CA SER A 199 13.26 1.39 -4.01
C SER A 199 13.65 -0.08 -4.06
N GLY A 200 14.54 -0.49 -3.14
CA GLY A 200 14.87 -1.90 -2.91
C GLY A 200 13.65 -2.75 -2.53
N SER A 201 12.58 -2.16 -1.99
CA SER A 201 11.30 -2.86 -1.72
C SER A 201 10.67 -3.48 -2.98
N GLN A 202 11.05 -2.98 -4.16
CA GLN A 202 10.60 -3.47 -5.46
C GLN A 202 11.51 -4.57 -6.02
N ALA A 203 12.59 -4.94 -5.33
CA ALA A 203 13.47 -6.04 -5.69
C ALA A 203 13.02 -7.34 -5.03
N TRP A 204 12.98 -8.44 -5.80
CA TRP A 204 12.61 -9.76 -5.28
C TRP A 204 13.66 -10.82 -5.62
N GLY A 205 14.17 -11.53 -4.61
CA GLY A 205 15.08 -12.65 -4.82
C GLY A 205 16.44 -12.31 -5.42
N TRP A 206 16.85 -11.04 -5.42
CA TRP A 206 18.13 -10.62 -6.03
C TRP A 206 19.32 -11.34 -5.38
N PRO A 207 20.32 -11.79 -6.17
CA PRO A 207 21.46 -12.51 -5.62
C PRO A 207 22.33 -11.59 -4.75
N ALA A 208 23.00 -12.19 -3.77
CA ALA A 208 23.95 -11.47 -2.93
C ALA A 208 25.19 -11.11 -3.76
N GLY A 209 25.55 -9.83 -3.79
CA GLY A 209 26.71 -9.31 -4.51
C GLY A 209 28.00 -9.27 -3.68
N GLY A 210 27.98 -9.77 -2.44
CA GLY A 210 29.07 -9.67 -1.48
C GLY A 210 28.66 -8.85 -0.25
N THR A 211 29.54 -7.94 0.19
CA THR A 211 29.49 -7.10 1.41
C THR A 211 28.16 -6.39 1.71
N GLY A 212 27.14 -7.14 2.13
CA GLY A 212 25.83 -6.61 2.54
C GLY A 212 25.01 -5.96 1.42
N ASN A 213 25.27 -6.32 0.15
CA ASN A 213 24.57 -5.77 -1.00
C ASN A 213 23.94 -6.87 -1.86
N CYS A 214 22.80 -6.56 -2.45
CA CYS A 214 22.10 -7.38 -3.42
C CYS A 214 22.24 -6.72 -4.79
N VAL A 215 22.62 -7.50 -5.79
CA VAL A 215 23.12 -6.96 -7.07
C VAL A 215 22.47 -7.69 -8.23
N LEU A 216 22.09 -6.93 -9.25
CA LEU A 216 21.81 -7.47 -10.59
C LEU A 216 22.91 -7.05 -11.55
N ARG A 217 23.37 -8.02 -12.34
CA ARG A 217 24.47 -7.91 -13.30
C ARG A 217 23.97 -8.04 -14.73
N THR A 218 24.78 -7.56 -15.65
CA THR A 218 24.54 -7.76 -17.08
C THR A 218 24.57 -9.26 -17.39
N GLY A 219 23.55 -9.77 -18.07
CA GLY A 219 23.36 -11.18 -18.39
C GLY A 219 22.48 -11.95 -17.40
N ASP A 220 22.15 -11.37 -16.24
CA ASP A 220 21.27 -12.03 -15.27
C ASP A 220 19.87 -12.21 -15.86
N ARG A 221 19.27 -13.39 -15.61
CA ARG A 221 17.86 -13.64 -15.91
C ARG A 221 16.98 -12.87 -14.94
N VAL A 222 15.97 -12.20 -15.47
CA VAL A 222 15.02 -11.42 -14.69
C VAL A 222 13.59 -11.62 -15.16
N VAL A 223 12.68 -11.40 -14.20
CA VAL A 223 11.26 -11.21 -14.44
C VAL A 223 10.90 -9.80 -13.97
N VAL A 224 10.32 -9.01 -14.84
CA VAL A 224 9.84 -7.67 -14.50
C VAL A 224 8.33 -7.65 -14.54
N TRP A 225 7.73 -7.33 -13.41
CA TRP A 225 6.30 -7.13 -13.30
C TRP A 225 5.98 -5.63 -13.37
N GLY A 226 5.13 -5.24 -14.32
CA GLY A 226 4.76 -3.83 -14.53
C GLY A 226 3.55 -3.68 -15.42
N HIS A 227 3.18 -2.44 -15.73
CA HIS A 227 2.08 -2.14 -16.63
C HIS A 227 2.62 -1.66 -17.97
N LEU A 228 2.00 -2.14 -19.06
CA LEU A 228 2.33 -1.63 -20.39
C LEU A 228 1.88 -0.17 -20.48
N ARG A 229 2.76 0.72 -20.95
CA ARG A 229 2.39 2.11 -21.25
C ARG A 229 3.08 2.55 -22.53
N GLY A 230 2.31 3.12 -23.45
CA GLY A 230 2.86 3.68 -24.69
C GLY A 230 3.77 4.89 -24.43
N GLY A 231 4.75 5.12 -25.31
CA GLY A 231 5.49 6.39 -25.39
C GLY A 231 6.75 6.53 -24.52
N MET A 232 7.36 5.43 -24.06
CA MET A 232 8.57 5.48 -23.22
C MET A 232 9.90 5.84 -23.94
N GLY A 233 9.90 6.38 -25.15
CA GLY A 233 11.12 6.98 -25.70
C GLY A 233 10.93 7.87 -26.93
N GLY A 234 12.02 8.52 -27.36
CA GLY A 234 12.03 9.59 -28.38
C GLY A 234 12.75 9.27 -29.71
N GLY A 235 12.53 8.11 -30.32
CA GLY A 235 13.11 7.72 -31.62
C GLY A 235 12.46 6.48 -32.28
N ALA A 236 12.90 6.11 -33.48
CA ALA A 236 12.28 5.04 -34.28
C ALA A 236 12.26 3.63 -33.62
N THR A 237 13.12 3.40 -32.62
CA THR A 237 13.22 2.14 -31.85
C THR A 237 12.54 2.21 -30.47
N SER A 238 11.88 3.32 -30.15
CA SER A 238 11.56 3.70 -28.77
C SER A 238 10.09 3.56 -28.38
N TYR A 239 9.33 2.76 -29.12
CA TYR A 239 7.88 2.60 -28.97
C TYR A 239 7.46 1.39 -28.10
N THR A 240 8.43 0.66 -27.55
CA THR A 240 8.19 -0.54 -26.71
C THR A 240 8.83 -0.33 -25.34
N GLY A 241 8.01 -0.12 -24.32
CA GLY A 241 8.53 -0.06 -22.97
C GLY A 241 7.52 -0.49 -21.91
N LEU A 242 8.06 -1.12 -20.87
CA LEU A 242 7.31 -1.48 -19.68
C LEU A 242 7.45 -0.35 -18.64
N ALA A 243 6.39 0.43 -18.48
CA ALA A 243 6.37 1.53 -17.53
C ALA A 243 5.82 1.06 -16.18
N ASP A 244 5.87 1.94 -15.18
CA ASP A 244 5.25 1.71 -13.87
C ASP A 244 5.61 0.35 -13.27
N VAL A 245 6.91 0.01 -13.37
CA VAL A 245 7.47 -1.26 -12.88
C VAL A 245 7.18 -1.38 -11.40
N ARG A 246 6.51 -2.49 -11.05
CA ARG A 246 6.10 -2.81 -9.68
C ARG A 246 7.21 -3.60 -8.99
N ILE A 247 7.66 -4.69 -9.61
CA ILE A 247 8.67 -5.59 -9.06
C ILE A 247 9.68 -5.98 -10.14
N VAL A 248 10.95 -6.08 -9.75
CA VAL A 248 12.01 -6.72 -10.53
C VAL A 248 12.51 -7.92 -9.75
N ALA A 249 12.37 -9.11 -10.31
CA ALA A 249 12.80 -10.35 -9.70
C ALA A 249 13.98 -10.98 -10.46
N ALA A 250 14.89 -11.62 -9.73
CA ALA A 250 15.92 -12.46 -10.34
C ALA A 250 15.38 -13.86 -10.61
N GLY A 251 15.68 -14.42 -11.79
CA GLY A 251 15.26 -15.76 -12.20
C GLY A 251 14.22 -15.76 -13.33
N ASP A 252 13.38 -16.79 -13.34
CA ASP A 252 12.30 -17.04 -14.31
C ASP A 252 10.90 -16.86 -13.68
N ALA A 253 9.89 -16.79 -14.55
CA ALA A 253 8.51 -16.50 -14.17
C ALA A 253 7.94 -17.58 -13.25
N ASP A 254 8.26 -18.85 -13.47
CA ASP A 254 7.79 -19.97 -12.63
C ASP A 254 8.31 -19.81 -11.19
N THR A 255 9.63 -19.62 -11.03
CA THR A 255 10.26 -19.41 -9.73
C THR A 255 9.74 -18.14 -9.05
N PHE A 256 9.52 -17.08 -9.83
CA PHE A 256 8.95 -15.84 -9.32
C PHE A 256 7.52 -16.06 -8.79
N LEU A 257 6.64 -16.68 -9.57
CA LEU A 257 5.26 -16.93 -9.18
C LEU A 257 5.19 -17.88 -7.97
N ASP A 258 5.99 -18.93 -7.94
CA ASP A 258 6.03 -19.88 -6.82
C ASP A 258 6.41 -19.24 -5.48
N ARG A 259 7.27 -18.22 -5.50
CA ARG A 259 7.79 -17.59 -4.26
C ARG A 259 7.10 -16.27 -3.93
N PHE A 260 6.89 -15.41 -4.92
CA PHE A 260 6.32 -14.08 -4.71
C PHE A 260 4.81 -14.14 -4.49
N ARG A 261 4.07 -14.94 -5.26
CA ARG A 261 2.60 -14.99 -5.15
C ARG A 261 2.13 -15.35 -3.74
N PRO A 262 2.65 -16.38 -3.05
CA PRO A 262 2.23 -16.68 -1.69
C PRO A 262 2.53 -15.55 -0.70
N ALA A 263 3.64 -14.84 -0.88
CA ALA A 263 3.99 -13.67 -0.08
C ALA A 263 3.04 -12.50 -0.35
N ALA A 264 2.76 -12.20 -1.62
CA ALA A 264 1.82 -11.18 -2.06
C ALA A 264 0.41 -11.44 -1.54
N GLU A 265 -0.12 -12.66 -1.68
CA GLU A 265 -1.44 -13.03 -1.16
C GLU A 265 -1.52 -12.90 0.36
N ARG A 266 -0.47 -13.35 1.08
CA ARG A 266 -0.41 -13.24 2.54
C ARG A 266 -0.42 -11.78 2.99
N THR A 267 0.41 -10.93 2.37
CA THR A 267 0.47 -9.49 2.67
C THR A 267 -0.85 -8.81 2.27
N GLY A 268 -1.41 -9.13 1.10
CA GLY A 268 -2.68 -8.60 0.60
C GLY A 268 -3.85 -8.88 1.54
N ARG A 269 -3.99 -10.12 2.03
CA ARG A 269 -5.03 -10.47 3.02
C ARG A 269 -4.94 -9.62 4.28
N MET A 270 -3.74 -9.27 4.72
CA MET A 270 -3.54 -8.39 5.89
C MET A 270 -3.90 -6.94 5.61
N VAL A 271 -3.56 -6.45 4.42
CA VAL A 271 -3.98 -5.12 3.96
C VAL A 271 -5.50 -5.02 3.86
N VAL A 272 -6.18 -6.09 3.41
CA VAL A 272 -7.65 -6.19 3.40
C VAL A 272 -8.22 -6.13 4.83
N VAL A 273 -7.59 -6.79 5.81
CA VAL A 273 -8.01 -6.67 7.22
C VAL A 273 -7.88 -5.22 7.70
N LEU A 274 -6.78 -4.52 7.38
CA LEU A 274 -6.60 -3.11 7.70
C LEU A 274 -7.66 -2.22 7.03
N ALA A 275 -8.02 -2.51 5.78
CA ALA A 275 -9.11 -1.83 5.09
C ALA A 275 -10.45 -2.05 5.81
N GLY A 276 -10.74 -3.29 6.24
CA GLY A 276 -11.91 -3.64 7.02
C GLY A 276 -11.98 -2.89 8.36
N VAL A 277 -10.85 -2.73 9.06
CA VAL A 277 -10.78 -1.93 10.30
C VAL A 277 -11.11 -0.46 10.02
N ASN A 278 -10.58 0.14 8.96
CA ASN A 278 -10.92 1.50 8.57
C ASN A 278 -12.41 1.64 8.21
N GLY A 279 -12.99 0.65 7.51
CA GLY A 279 -14.43 0.59 7.24
C GLY A 279 -15.26 0.56 8.54
N ALA A 280 -14.86 -0.26 9.52
CA ALA A 280 -15.54 -0.31 10.82
C ALA A 280 -15.44 1.02 11.59
N LEU A 281 -14.29 1.69 11.56
CA LEU A 281 -14.10 3.03 12.13
C LEU A 281 -15.00 4.07 11.44
N ALA A 282 -15.11 4.02 10.11
CA ALA A 282 -16.00 4.90 9.36
C ALA A 282 -17.46 4.77 9.82
N VAL A 283 -17.93 3.54 9.98
CA VAL A 283 -19.29 3.24 10.48
C VAL A 283 -19.46 3.73 11.91
N ALA A 284 -18.48 3.48 12.79
CA ALA A 284 -18.54 3.91 14.18
C ALA A 284 -18.66 5.44 14.31
N VAL A 285 -17.88 6.20 13.53
CA VAL A 285 -17.94 7.67 13.50
C VAL A 285 -19.28 8.16 12.97
N ALA A 286 -19.82 7.55 11.91
CA ALA A 286 -21.12 7.90 11.36
C ALA A 286 -22.25 7.67 12.39
N VAL A 287 -22.26 6.49 13.04
CA VAL A 287 -23.24 6.15 14.09
C VAL A 287 -23.16 7.13 15.25
N ALA A 288 -21.96 7.52 15.67
CA ALA A 288 -21.77 8.51 16.73
C ALA A 288 -22.25 9.91 16.35
N GLY A 289 -22.05 10.32 15.11
CA GLY A 289 -22.60 11.56 14.55
C GLY A 289 -24.13 11.54 14.61
N VAL A 290 -24.76 10.47 14.14
CA VAL A 290 -26.23 10.30 14.18
C VAL A 290 -26.75 10.30 15.61
N HIS A 291 -26.09 9.58 16.52
CA HIS A 291 -26.50 9.50 17.92
C HIS A 291 -26.40 10.87 18.61
N THR A 292 -25.31 11.60 18.37
CA THR A 292 -25.12 12.96 18.91
C THR A 292 -26.15 13.93 18.33
N CYS A 293 -26.43 13.87 17.02
CA CYS A 293 -27.47 14.69 16.40
C CYS A 293 -28.86 14.41 17.02
N ARG A 294 -29.20 13.14 17.24
CA ARG A 294 -30.46 12.75 17.91
C ARG A 294 -30.51 13.24 19.36
N ARG A 295 -29.40 13.14 20.11
CA ARG A 295 -29.29 13.69 21.47
C ARG A 295 -29.51 15.20 21.48
N LEU A 296 -28.78 15.95 20.67
CA LEU A 296 -28.92 17.42 20.59
C LEU A 296 -30.32 17.84 20.15
N THR A 297 -30.96 17.09 19.25
CA THR A 297 -32.35 17.37 18.84
C THR A 297 -33.35 17.18 19.99
N ARG A 298 -33.14 16.18 20.86
CA ARG A 298 -34.05 15.87 21.98
C ARG A 298 -33.79 16.70 23.22
N THR A 299 -32.53 16.93 23.58
CA THR A 299 -32.11 17.49 24.88
C THR A 299 -31.23 18.72 24.77
N GLY A 300 -31.03 19.27 23.57
CA GLY A 300 -30.19 20.46 23.39
C GLY A 300 -30.86 21.73 23.91
N THR A 301 -30.05 22.67 24.38
CA THR A 301 -30.46 24.01 24.81
C THR A 301 -30.45 25.01 23.64
N ASP A 302 -31.05 26.17 23.84
CA ASP A 302 -31.05 27.30 22.89
C ASP A 302 -29.80 28.20 23.03
N ASP A 303 -28.78 27.73 23.77
CA ASP A 303 -27.50 28.41 23.89
C ASP A 303 -26.84 28.58 22.51
N PRO A 304 -26.04 29.65 22.31
CA PRO A 304 -25.38 29.88 21.03
C PRO A 304 -24.44 28.72 20.64
N PRO A 305 -24.35 28.37 19.34
CA PRO A 305 -23.51 27.27 18.87
C PRO A 305 -22.05 27.52 19.19
N ARG A 306 -21.34 26.48 19.64
CA ARG A 306 -19.88 26.54 19.77
C ARG A 306 -19.19 26.33 18.44
N ILE A 307 -19.82 25.64 17.50
CA ILE A 307 -19.30 25.44 16.14
C ILE A 307 -19.96 26.46 15.22
N THR A 308 -19.31 27.61 15.01
CA THR A 308 -19.80 28.63 14.06
C THR A 308 -19.09 28.51 12.72
N TRP A 309 -19.81 28.06 11.70
CA TRP A 309 -19.37 28.17 10.31
C TRP A 309 -19.85 29.53 9.79
N ARG A 310 -19.02 30.57 9.88
CA ARG A 310 -19.33 31.84 9.22
C ARG A 310 -19.22 31.66 7.71
N SER A 311 -20.32 31.33 7.05
CA SER A 311 -20.51 31.64 5.64
C SER A 311 -20.96 33.10 5.54
N GLY A 312 -20.00 34.03 5.44
CA GLY A 312 -20.31 35.45 5.19
C GLY A 312 -20.92 35.66 3.79
N PRO A 313 -21.65 36.77 3.59
CA PRO A 313 -20.99 37.97 3.10
C PRO A 313 -20.93 39.07 4.17
N ARG A 314 -19.99 40.01 3.97
CA ARG A 314 -19.83 41.21 4.81
C ARG A 314 -21.06 42.10 4.75
#